data_AF-A0A4Q1AX29-F1
#
_entry.id   AF-A0A4Q1AX29-F1
#
_cell.length_a   1.000
_cell.length_b   1.000
_cell.length_c   1.000
_cell.angle_alpha   90.00
_cell.angle_beta   90.00
_cell.angle_gamma   90.00
#
_symmetry.space_group_name_H-M   'P 1'
#
loop_
_entity.id
_entity.type
_entity.pdbx_description
1 polymer ?
#
loop_
_entity_poly.entity_id
_entity_poly.type
_entity_poly.pdbx_seq_one_letter_code
_entity_poly.pdbx_strand_id
1 'polypeptide(L)'
;NQWLEVYNRNGVVTARAVVSHRMPRGTMFMYHAQDKHIETPGSEITETRGGSHNAPTRIHLKPTQLVGGYAQISYHFNYYGPIGNQRDVYVAVRKLKEVDWLED
;
A
#
# COMPACT_ATOMS: atom_id res chain seq x y z
N ASN A 1 15.61 -8.18 -9.18
CA ASN A 1 15.76 -6.72 -9.16
C ASN A 1 15.16 -6.04 -10.39
N GLN A 2 14.04 -6.57 -10.91
CA GLN A 2 13.31 -6.01 -12.05
C GLN A 2 12.29 -4.97 -11.53
N TRP A 3 11.91 -4.02 -12.37
CA TRP A 3 10.83 -3.07 -12.09
C TRP A 3 9.47 -3.74 -12.18
N LEU A 4 8.61 -3.46 -11.20
CA LEU A 4 7.27 -3.98 -11.08
C LEU A 4 6.28 -2.84 -10.87
N GLU A 5 5.06 -3.07 -11.33
CA GLU A 5 3.87 -2.35 -10.90
C GLU A 5 3.04 -3.22 -9.98
N VAL A 6 2.69 -2.66 -8.84
CA VAL A 6 1.83 -3.24 -7.82
C VAL A 6 0.60 -2.37 -7.70
N TYR A 7 -0.57 -2.90 -8.03
CA TYR A 7 -1.76 -2.07 -8.18
C TYR A 7 -3.05 -2.80 -7.78
N ASN A 8 -4.06 -2.00 -7.45
CA ASN A 8 -5.44 -2.43 -7.34
C ASN A 8 -6.36 -1.24 -7.66
N ARG A 9 -7.65 -1.34 -7.32
CA ARG A 9 -8.63 -0.27 -7.55
C ARG A 9 -8.31 1.06 -6.86
N ASN A 10 -7.51 1.05 -5.78
CA ASN A 10 -7.26 2.24 -4.96
C ASN A 10 -6.06 3.04 -5.51
N GLY A 11 -5.07 2.36 -6.07
CA GLY A 11 -3.87 3.01 -6.59
C GLY A 11 -2.78 2.03 -7.03
N VAL A 12 -1.64 2.61 -7.42
CA VAL A 12 -0.48 1.92 -8.00
C VAL A 12 0.81 2.33 -7.31
N VAL A 13 1.74 1.40 -7.23
CA VAL A 13 3.11 1.56 -6.75
C VAL A 13 4.06 1.02 -7.80
N THR A 14 5.09 1.78 -8.13
CA THR A 14 6.22 1.29 -8.93
C THR A 14 7.37 0.98 -7.97
N ALA A 15 7.94 -0.21 -8.08
CA ALA A 15 8.99 -0.66 -7.17
C ALA A 15 9.87 -1.74 -7.79
N ARG A 16 11.01 -2.02 -7.16
CA ARG A 16 11.93 -3.08 -7.59
C ARG A 16 11.71 -4.38 -6.83
N ALA A 17 11.73 -5.49 -7.56
CA ALA A 17 11.55 -6.83 -6.99
C ALA A 17 12.79 -7.32 -6.24
N VAL A 18 12.61 -7.69 -4.97
CA VAL A 18 13.55 -8.51 -4.19
C VAL A 18 13.01 -9.93 -4.13
N VAL A 19 13.57 -10.82 -4.96
CA VAL A 19 13.17 -12.24 -5.00
C VAL A 19 13.93 -13.00 -3.93
N SER A 20 13.23 -13.78 -3.11
CA SER A 20 13.86 -14.50 -2.01
C SER A 20 13.09 -15.77 -1.66
N HIS A 21 13.82 -16.87 -1.40
CA HIS A 21 13.26 -18.17 -1.04
C HIS A 21 12.49 -18.17 0.29
N ARG A 22 12.81 -17.22 1.19
CA ARG A 22 12.13 -17.01 2.47
C ARG A 22 10.70 -16.47 2.34
N MET A 23 10.30 -15.99 1.16
CA MET A 23 8.96 -15.44 0.96
C MET A 23 7.96 -16.58 0.67
N PRO A 24 6.91 -16.75 1.48
CA PRO A 24 5.85 -17.71 1.20
C PRO A 24 5.16 -17.40 -0.14
N ARG A 25 4.74 -18.45 -0.85
CA ARG A 25 3.98 -18.30 -2.09
C ARG A 25 2.65 -17.57 -1.82
N GLY A 26 2.31 -16.64 -2.70
CA GLY A 26 1.07 -15.85 -2.60
C GLY A 26 1.17 -14.63 -1.68
N THR A 27 2.34 -14.37 -1.09
CA THR A 27 2.56 -13.19 -0.24
C THR A 27 3.69 -12.33 -0.78
N MET A 28 3.56 -11.02 -0.61
CA MET A 28 4.58 -10.03 -0.93
C MET A 28 4.73 -9.08 0.24
N PHE A 29 5.96 -8.72 0.59
CA PHE A 29 6.25 -7.69 1.57
C PHE A 29 6.85 -6.49 0.88
N MET A 30 6.16 -5.35 1.01
CA MET A 30 6.76 -4.03 0.87
C MET A 30 6.97 -3.51 2.29
N TYR A 31 8.23 -3.28 2.66
CA TYR A 31 8.55 -2.77 3.99
C TYR A 31 7.90 -1.40 4.18
N HIS A 32 7.51 -1.05 5.39
CA HIS A 32 6.69 0.16 5.60
C HIS A 32 7.47 1.44 5.24
N ALA A 33 6.76 2.37 4.59
CA ALA A 33 7.18 3.76 4.40
C ALA A 33 8.46 3.99 3.59
N GLN A 34 8.57 3.40 2.39
CA GLN A 34 9.44 4.01 1.36
C GLN A 34 8.76 5.26 0.80
N ASP A 35 9.56 6.30 0.65
CA ASP A 35 9.16 7.58 0.07
C ASP A 35 8.95 7.45 -1.45
N LYS A 36 8.20 8.39 -2.03
CA LYS A 36 7.94 8.56 -3.46
C LYS A 36 8.99 9.42 -4.19
N HIS A 37 9.90 10.08 -3.47
CA HIS A 37 10.87 11.02 -4.07
C HIS A 37 12.16 10.37 -4.60
N ILE A 38 12.49 9.14 -4.21
CA ILE A 38 13.77 8.50 -4.57
C ILE A 38 13.46 7.25 -5.38
N GLU A 39 14.11 7.10 -6.54
CA GLU A 39 14.07 5.86 -7.35
C GLU A 39 12.63 5.37 -7.61
N THR A 40 11.75 6.31 -7.97
CA THR A 40 10.34 6.02 -8.24
C THR A 40 10.03 6.42 -9.69
N PRO A 41 9.94 5.48 -10.64
CA PRO A 41 9.59 5.78 -12.02
C PRO A 41 8.08 6.05 -12.18
N GLY A 42 7.70 6.53 -13.35
CA GLY A 42 6.32 6.64 -13.80
C GLY A 42 5.62 5.27 -13.87
N SER A 43 4.30 5.31 -13.73
CA SER A 43 3.41 4.15 -13.87
C SER A 43 2.77 4.18 -15.25
N GLU A 44 2.80 3.03 -15.95
CA GLU A 44 2.12 2.79 -17.22
C GLU A 44 0.59 2.80 -17.06
N ILE A 45 0.08 2.59 -15.83
CA ILE A 45 -1.37 2.55 -15.57
C ILE A 45 -1.94 3.95 -15.38
N THR A 46 -1.21 4.81 -14.69
CA THR A 46 -1.70 6.12 -14.24
C THR A 46 -1.01 7.29 -14.94
N GLU A 47 -0.04 7.01 -15.82
CA GLU A 47 0.73 8.01 -16.58
C GLU A 47 1.34 9.11 -15.68
N THR A 48 1.59 8.74 -14.43
CA THR A 48 2.05 9.63 -13.37
C THR A 48 3.08 8.90 -12.53
N ARG A 49 3.87 9.65 -11.75
CA ARG A 49 4.85 9.10 -10.81
C ARG A 49 4.20 8.01 -9.94
N GLY A 50 4.81 6.81 -9.89
CA GLY A 50 4.29 5.70 -9.09
C GLY A 50 4.08 6.06 -7.62
N GLY A 51 3.07 5.47 -6.97
CA GLY A 51 2.72 5.77 -5.59
C GLY A 51 3.67 5.14 -4.56
N SER A 52 3.43 5.45 -3.28
CA SER A 52 4.09 4.78 -2.15
C SER A 52 3.30 3.54 -1.71
N HIS A 53 3.82 2.76 -0.77
CA HIS A 53 3.18 1.54 -0.25
C HIS A 53 1.71 1.70 0.22
N ASN A 54 1.26 2.93 0.52
CA ASN A 54 -0.12 3.25 0.90
C ASN A 54 -1.04 3.56 -0.29
N ALA A 55 -0.51 3.75 -1.49
CA ALA A 55 -1.33 3.98 -2.68
C ALA A 55 -2.38 2.89 -2.95
N PRO A 56 -2.09 1.58 -2.78
CA PRO A 56 -3.09 0.54 -2.97
C PRO A 56 -3.96 0.30 -1.72
N THR A 57 -3.74 1.01 -0.60
CA THR A 57 -4.51 0.82 0.64
C THR A 57 -5.73 1.75 0.68
N ARG A 58 -6.69 1.43 1.55
CA ARG A 58 -7.88 2.26 1.82
C ARG A 58 -8.28 2.06 3.28
N ILE A 59 -8.80 3.11 3.90
CA ILE A 59 -9.38 3.03 5.24
C ILE A 59 -10.62 2.12 5.22
N HIS A 60 -10.63 1.12 6.09
CA HIS A 60 -11.79 0.26 6.36
C HIS A 60 -12.18 0.43 7.83
N LEU A 61 -13.40 0.86 8.08
CA LEU A 61 -13.90 1.03 9.44
C LEU A 61 -14.56 -0.24 9.91
N LYS A 62 -14.23 -0.69 11.13
CA LYS A 62 -14.91 -1.79 11.78
C LYS A 62 -15.97 -1.23 12.73
N PRO A 63 -17.27 -1.52 12.55
CA PRO A 63 -18.34 -0.95 13.39
C PRO A 63 -18.15 -1.19 14.89
N THR A 64 -17.55 -2.31 15.28
CA THR A 64 -17.25 -2.60 16.69
C THR A 64 -16.36 -1.52 17.32
N GLN A 65 -15.50 -0.87 16.54
CA GLN A 65 -14.58 0.18 17.00
C GLN A 65 -15.23 1.58 17.07
N LEU A 66 -16.51 1.70 16.70
CA LEU A 66 -17.27 2.96 16.73
C LEU A 66 -18.25 3.02 17.92
N VAL A 67 -18.35 1.95 18.71
CA VAL A 67 -19.20 1.90 19.90
C VAL A 67 -18.72 2.93 20.94
N GLY A 68 -19.65 3.57 21.65
CA GLY A 68 -19.34 4.54 22.69
C GLY A 68 -20.44 4.63 23.74
N GLY A 69 -20.14 5.27 24.87
CA GLY A 69 -21.10 5.48 25.97
C GLY A 69 -21.41 4.21 26.76
N TYR A 70 -20.55 3.19 26.69
CA TYR A 70 -20.76 1.89 27.33
C TYR A 70 -19.60 1.52 28.26
N ALA A 71 -19.52 2.21 29.40
CA ALA A 71 -18.48 2.04 30.42
C ALA A 71 -17.07 2.04 29.81
N GLN A 72 -16.34 0.93 29.83
CA GLN A 72 -15.00 0.80 29.25
C GLN A 72 -14.97 1.03 27.72
N ILE A 73 -16.11 0.88 27.04
CA ILE A 73 -16.27 1.18 25.62
C ILE A 73 -16.83 2.58 25.49
N SER A 74 -15.99 3.57 25.83
CA SER A 74 -16.28 4.99 25.70
C SER A 74 -15.12 5.70 25.03
N TYR A 75 -15.43 6.67 24.18
CA TYR A 75 -14.41 7.45 23.49
C TYR A 75 -13.56 8.27 24.47
N HIS A 76 -12.25 8.24 24.27
CA HIS A 76 -11.30 9.22 24.81
C HIS A 76 -10.14 9.34 23.83
N PHE A 77 -9.45 10.49 23.83
CA PHE A 77 -8.37 10.75 22.89
C PHE A 77 -7.30 9.65 22.96
N ASN A 78 -7.07 8.97 21.83
CA ASN A 78 -6.18 7.80 21.68
C ASN A 78 -6.48 6.58 22.55
N TYR A 79 -7.63 6.53 23.25
CA TYR A 79 -8.03 5.36 24.05
C TYR A 79 -8.92 4.39 23.26
N TYR A 80 -9.95 4.90 22.58
CA TYR A 80 -10.91 4.10 21.83
C TYR A 80 -11.30 4.78 20.53
N GLY A 81 -11.39 4.00 19.45
CA GLY A 81 -11.77 4.48 18.13
C GLY A 81 -11.38 3.53 17.00
N PRO A 82 -11.73 3.86 15.75
CA PRO A 82 -11.37 3.08 14.59
C PRO A 82 -9.85 3.09 14.35
N ILE A 83 -9.32 1.97 13.83
CA ILE A 83 -7.89 1.81 13.52
C ILE A 83 -7.64 1.76 12.01
N GLY A 84 -6.42 2.08 11.58
CA GLY A 84 -5.98 1.95 10.19
C GLY A 84 -5.45 0.54 9.86
N ASN A 85 -6.31 -0.48 9.83
CA ASN A 85 -5.90 -1.82 9.41
C ASN A 85 -5.57 -1.86 7.90
N GLN A 86 -4.51 -2.59 7.52
CA GLN A 86 -3.98 -2.58 6.14
C GLN A 86 -3.45 -3.92 5.62
N ARG A 87 -3.52 -5.01 6.41
CA ARG A 87 -2.89 -6.30 6.04
C ARG A 87 -3.75 -7.18 5.14
N ASP A 88 -5.05 -6.93 5.10
CA ASP A 88 -6.02 -7.67 4.28
C ASP A 88 -6.01 -7.23 2.79
N VAL A 89 -5.11 -6.31 2.41
CA VAL A 89 -5.05 -5.73 1.07
C VAL A 89 -4.50 -6.74 0.07
N TYR A 90 -5.23 -6.93 -1.02
CA TYR A 90 -4.77 -7.66 -2.21
C TYR A 90 -4.40 -6.69 -3.32
N VAL A 91 -3.39 -7.08 -4.08
CA VAL A 91 -2.84 -6.33 -5.22
C VAL A 91 -2.52 -7.29 -6.35
N ALA A 92 -2.72 -6.80 -7.58
CA ALA A 92 -2.13 -7.40 -8.76
C ALA A 92 -0.67 -6.94 -8.86
N VAL A 93 0.20 -7.83 -9.33
CA VAL A 93 1.62 -7.54 -9.53
C VAL A 93 1.98 -7.89 -10.96
N ARG A 94 2.58 -6.95 -11.68
CA ARG A 94 3.10 -7.18 -13.03
C ARG A 94 4.48 -6.57 -13.19
N LYS A 95 5.25 -7.11 -14.13
CA LYS A 95 6.53 -6.52 -14.53
C LYS A 95 6.28 -5.29 -15.41
N LEU A 96 7.00 -4.20 -15.14
CA LEU A 96 7.01 -3.02 -16.02
C LEU A 96 7.67 -3.36 -17.36
N LYS A 97 7.09 -2.88 -18.46
CA LYS A 97 7.66 -3.10 -19.80
C LYS A 97 8.74 -2.06 -20.07
N GLU A 98 8.43 -0.81 -19.82
CA GLU A 98 9.33 0.32 -19.98
C GLU A 98 9.44 1.11 -18.67
N VAL A 99 10.57 1.75 -18.46
CA VAL A 99 10.84 2.55 -17.27
C VAL A 99 10.95 3.99 -17.71
N ASP A 100 9.83 4.69 -17.69
CA ASP A 100 9.77 6.12 -17.94
C ASP A 100 9.94 6.88 -16.62
N TRP A 101 10.86 7.84 -16.60
CA TRP A 101 11.12 8.68 -15.43
C TRP A 101 10.29 9.97 -15.42
N LEU A 102 9.48 10.26 -16.45
CA LEU A 102 8.65 11.47 -16.53
C LEU A 102 9.45 12.74 -16.21
N GLU A 103 10.69 12.79 -16.70
CA GLU A 103 11.66 13.86 -16.53
C GLU A 103 12.05 14.32 -17.94
N ASP A 104 11.39 15.38 -18.40
CA ASP A 104 11.78 16.19 -19.56
C ASP A 104 12.55 17.43 -19.10
#